data_AF-A0A1V6MH45-F1
#
_entry.id   AF-A0A1V6MH45-F1
#
_cell.length_a   1.000
_cell.length_b   1.000
_cell.length_c   1.000
_cell.angle_alpha   90.00
_cell.angle_beta   90.00
_cell.angle_gamma   90.00
#
_symmetry.space_group_name_H-M   'P 1'
#
loop_
_entity.id
_entity.type
_entity.pdbx_description
1 polymer ?
#
loop_
_entity_poly.entity_id
_entity_poly.type
_entity_poly.pdbx_seq_one_letter_code
_entity_poly.pdbx_strand_id
1 'polypeptide(L)'
;MFANPLCIEYSKRDITFDNGGALRFLLAEPSRFAITMLTCRYYQRDHWSVQTSSGATPLVTWDGQYWWNKSHREAGARLTNFRINGQSAGMGDVVSLLRADFPDVADALADFGDEAGETGLVTSLPYDLACDLAG
;
A
#
# COMPACT_ATOMS: atom_id res chain seq x y z
N MET A 1 -18.70 -17.12 3.63
CA MET A 1 -17.84 -17.16 4.83
C MET A 1 -16.41 -17.12 4.32
N PHE A 2 -15.64 -16.09 4.65
CA PHE A 2 -14.26 -15.96 4.17
C PHE A 2 -13.33 -16.83 5.04
N ALA A 3 -12.31 -17.41 4.42
CA ALA A 3 -11.31 -18.22 5.12
C ALA A 3 -10.31 -17.30 5.84
N ASN A 4 -9.84 -17.74 7.00
CA ASN A 4 -8.85 -17.04 7.83
C ASN A 4 -7.58 -17.92 7.91
N PRO A 5 -6.38 -17.44 7.49
CA PRO A 5 -6.10 -16.11 6.96
C PRO A 5 -6.67 -15.90 5.55
N LEU A 6 -7.04 -14.65 5.25
CA LEU A 6 -7.34 -14.22 3.89
C LEU A 6 -6.07 -13.64 3.26
N CYS A 7 -5.54 -14.33 2.25
CA CYS A 7 -4.39 -13.89 1.47
C CYS A 7 -4.84 -13.48 0.07
N ILE A 8 -4.50 -12.25 -0.35
CA ILE A 8 -4.89 -11.72 -1.65
C ILE A 8 -3.68 -11.11 -2.35
N GLU A 9 -3.59 -11.31 -3.66
CA GLU A 9 -2.62 -10.62 -4.51
C GLU A 9 -3.35 -9.79 -5.56
N TYR A 10 -3.01 -8.51 -5.68
CA TYR A 10 -3.53 -7.63 -6.71
C TYR A 10 -2.43 -7.13 -7.65
N SER A 11 -2.66 -7.29 -8.95
CA SER A 11 -1.86 -6.62 -9.98
C SER A 11 -2.56 -5.31 -10.37
N LYS A 12 -2.06 -4.18 -9.88
CA LYS A 12 -2.57 -2.82 -10.12
C LYS A 12 -1.66 -2.11 -11.13
N ARG A 13 -1.48 -2.73 -12.29
CA ARG A 13 -0.48 -2.31 -13.28
C ARG A 13 -0.99 -1.37 -14.38
N ASP A 14 -2.31 -1.19 -14.51
CA ASP A 14 -2.95 -0.36 -15.53
C ASP A 14 -3.58 0.92 -14.94
N ILE A 15 -2.86 1.61 -14.05
CA ILE A 15 -3.30 2.93 -13.59
C ILE A 15 -2.81 3.95 -14.61
N THR A 16 -3.66 4.19 -15.62
CA THR A 16 -3.39 5.14 -16.68
C THR A 16 -4.40 6.29 -16.64
N PHE A 17 -3.95 7.46 -17.11
CA PHE A 17 -4.80 8.64 -17.23
C PHE A 17 -5.69 8.59 -18.48
N ASP A 18 -5.26 7.90 -19.53
CA ASP A 18 -5.93 7.87 -20.84
C ASP A 18 -7.07 6.84 -20.94
N ASN A 19 -7.04 5.77 -20.15
CA ASN A 19 -8.09 4.72 -20.18
C ASN A 19 -9.04 4.72 -18.96
N GLY A 20 -8.92 5.71 -18.07
CA GLY A 20 -9.72 5.82 -16.85
C GLY A 20 -9.34 4.80 -15.76
N GLY A 21 -8.15 4.20 -15.84
CA GLY A 21 -7.63 3.21 -14.89
C GLY A 21 -7.53 3.74 -13.47
N ALA A 22 -7.12 5.01 -13.30
CA ALA A 22 -7.13 5.68 -11.99
C ALA A 22 -8.53 5.83 -11.39
N LEU A 23 -9.55 6.11 -12.22
CA LEU A 23 -10.93 6.26 -11.75
C LEU A 23 -11.56 4.90 -11.41
N ARG A 24 -11.38 3.88 -12.24
CA ARG A 24 -11.83 2.50 -11.94
C ARG A 24 -11.18 1.94 -10.69
N PHE A 25 -9.94 2.34 -10.44
CA PHE A 25 -9.18 1.96 -9.26
C PHE A 25 -9.79 2.54 -7.97
N LEU A 26 -9.99 3.86 -7.90
CA LEU A 26 -10.59 4.53 -6.75
C LEU A 26 -12.01 4.01 -6.44
N LEU A 27 -12.78 3.65 -7.47
CA LEU A 27 -14.12 3.07 -7.31
C LEU A 27 -14.11 1.64 -6.75
N ALA A 28 -12.99 0.90 -6.91
CA ALA A 28 -12.86 -0.48 -6.45
C ALA A 28 -12.22 -0.62 -5.06
N GLU A 29 -11.51 0.40 -4.56
CA GLU A 29 -10.86 0.37 -3.24
C GLU A 29 -11.84 0.19 -2.05
N PRO A 30 -13.01 0.86 -1.99
CA PRO A 30 -13.90 0.75 -0.83
C PRO A 30 -14.44 -0.67 -0.62
N SER A 31 -14.78 -1.37 -1.70
CA SER A 31 -15.32 -2.73 -1.63
C SER A 31 -14.24 -3.76 -1.31
N ARG A 32 -13.00 -3.54 -1.77
CA ARG A 32 -11.85 -4.38 -1.40
C ARG A 32 -11.52 -4.27 0.08
N PHE A 33 -11.53 -3.07 0.64
CA PHE A 33 -11.27 -2.84 2.07
C PHE A 33 -12.42 -3.36 2.96
N ALA A 34 -13.66 -3.35 2.48
CA ALA A 34 -14.81 -3.86 3.25
C ALA A 34 -14.74 -5.38 3.50
N ILE A 35 -14.28 -6.16 2.51
CA ILE A 35 -14.17 -7.64 2.62
C ILE A 35 -13.19 -8.04 3.72
N THR A 36 -12.17 -7.23 3.93
CA THR A 36 -11.06 -7.56 4.81
C THR A 36 -11.40 -7.26 6.28
N MET A 37 -12.35 -6.38 6.56
CA MET A 37 -12.81 -6.08 7.93
C MET A 37 -13.30 -7.33 8.69
N LEU A 38 -13.78 -8.34 7.96
CA LEU A 38 -14.36 -9.57 8.51
C LEU A 38 -13.33 -10.65 8.89
N THR A 39 -12.03 -10.40 8.75
CA THR A 39 -10.99 -11.40 9.03
C THR A 39 -10.18 -11.05 10.27
N CYS A 40 -9.65 -12.09 10.94
CA CYS A 40 -8.74 -11.90 12.08
C CYS A 40 -7.27 -11.88 11.64
N ARG A 41 -6.93 -12.60 10.58
CA ARG A 41 -5.62 -12.56 9.92
C ARG A 41 -5.79 -12.26 8.44
N TYR A 42 -4.98 -11.36 7.94
CA TYR A 42 -5.02 -10.93 6.55
C TYR A 42 -3.62 -10.58 6.07
N TYR A 43 -3.37 -10.89 4.81
CA TYR A 43 -2.20 -10.44 4.09
C TYR A 43 -2.60 -10.08 2.67
N GLN A 44 -2.18 -8.91 2.22
CA GLN A 44 -2.31 -8.48 0.83
C GLN A 44 -0.95 -8.08 0.29
N ARG A 45 -0.71 -8.48 -0.96
CA ARG A 45 0.38 -7.98 -1.77
C ARG A 45 -0.15 -7.33 -3.04
N ASP A 46 0.35 -6.14 -3.34
CA ASP A 46 -0.04 -5.38 -4.53
C ASP A 46 1.19 -5.03 -5.36
N HIS A 47 1.03 -5.05 -6.68
CA HIS A 47 2.02 -4.56 -7.64
C HIS A 47 1.49 -3.33 -8.36
N TRP A 48 2.11 -2.18 -8.16
CA TRP A 48 1.65 -0.90 -8.68
C TRP A 48 2.50 -0.41 -9.86
N SER A 49 1.82 0.11 -10.87
CA SER A 49 2.44 0.83 -11.98
C SER A 49 1.51 1.95 -12.44
N VAL A 50 2.06 3.17 -12.46
CA VAL A 50 1.39 4.37 -12.99
C VAL A 50 2.10 4.79 -14.26
N GLN A 51 1.35 4.95 -15.34
CA GLN A 51 1.88 5.24 -16.67
C GLN A 51 0.97 6.25 -17.39
N THR A 52 1.55 7.04 -18.29
CA THR A 52 0.82 8.10 -19.00
C THR A 52 -0.23 7.53 -19.96
N SER A 53 0.12 6.44 -20.63
CA SER A 53 -0.75 5.71 -21.55
C SER A 53 -0.54 4.20 -21.46
N SER A 54 -1.50 3.45 -21.99
CA SER A 54 -1.41 1.98 -22.05
C SER A 54 -0.14 1.52 -22.78
N GLY A 55 0.72 0.76 -22.09
CA GLY A 55 1.98 0.23 -22.63
C GLY A 55 3.16 1.20 -22.61
N ALA A 56 2.98 2.43 -22.11
CA ALA A 56 4.10 3.34 -21.84
C ALA A 56 4.99 2.80 -20.72
N THR A 57 6.25 3.23 -20.69
CA THR A 57 7.12 2.99 -19.55
C THR A 57 6.49 3.57 -18.28
N PRO A 58 6.37 2.77 -17.20
CA PRO A 58 5.85 3.28 -15.94
C PRO A 58 6.64 4.46 -15.41
N LEU A 59 5.93 5.54 -15.08
CA LEU A 59 6.48 6.71 -14.41
C LEU A 59 6.78 6.41 -12.94
N VAL A 60 5.90 5.68 -12.28
CA VAL A 60 6.03 5.32 -10.86
C VAL A 60 5.63 3.87 -10.68
N THR A 61 6.43 3.09 -9.97
CA THR A 61 6.13 1.69 -9.63
C THR A 61 6.49 1.38 -8.20
N TRP A 62 5.74 0.47 -7.56
CA TRP A 62 6.10 -0.08 -6.25
C TRP A 62 5.36 -1.38 -5.96
N ASP A 63 5.85 -2.12 -4.97
CA ASP A 63 5.16 -3.27 -4.40
C ASP A 63 4.66 -2.91 -3.01
N GLY A 64 3.35 -3.06 -2.77
CA GLY A 64 2.74 -2.87 -1.47
C GLY A 64 2.50 -4.21 -0.78
N GLN A 65 2.70 -4.25 0.54
CA GLN A 65 2.35 -5.36 1.41
C GLN A 65 1.56 -4.80 2.59
N TYR A 66 0.39 -5.36 2.87
CA TYR A 66 -0.49 -4.90 3.94
C TYR A 66 -0.98 -6.10 4.73
N TRP A 67 -0.94 -6.03 6.05
CA TRP A 67 -1.35 -7.15 6.89
C TRP A 67 -1.96 -6.71 8.20
N TRP A 68 -2.72 -7.62 8.80
CA TRP A 68 -2.99 -7.60 10.22
C TRP A 68 -3.12 -8.99 10.79
N ASN A 69 -2.85 -9.07 12.09
CA ASN A 69 -3.17 -10.16 12.97
C ASN A 69 -3.84 -9.57 14.21
N LYS A 70 -5.18 -9.61 14.25
CA LYS A 70 -5.97 -9.05 15.35
C LYS A 70 -5.76 -9.81 16.66
N SER A 71 -5.47 -11.11 16.61
CA SER A 71 -5.14 -11.92 17.79
C SER A 71 -3.82 -11.46 18.43
N HIS A 72 -2.85 -11.05 17.61
CA HIS A 72 -1.57 -10.48 18.09
C HIS A 72 -1.59 -8.96 18.18
N ARG A 73 -2.74 -8.34 17.90
CA ARG A 73 -2.96 -6.90 17.94
C ARG A 73 -1.95 -6.10 17.12
N GLU A 74 -1.64 -6.59 15.93
CA GLU A 74 -0.65 -5.97 15.05
C GLU A 74 -1.22 -5.76 13.66
N ALA A 75 -0.93 -4.61 13.07
CA ALA A 75 -1.11 -4.34 11.66
C ALA A 75 0.15 -3.71 11.10
N GLY A 76 0.39 -3.91 9.81
CA GLY A 76 1.49 -3.24 9.15
C GLY A 76 1.24 -3.02 7.68
N ALA A 77 2.03 -2.08 7.17
CA ALA A 77 2.15 -1.77 5.77
C ALA A 77 3.64 -1.69 5.44
N ARG A 78 4.03 -2.24 4.31
CA ARG A 78 5.38 -2.13 3.77
C ARG A 78 5.29 -1.86 2.29
N LEU A 79 6.05 -0.89 1.84
CA LEU A 79 6.26 -0.60 0.43
C LEU A 79 7.71 -0.95 0.10
N THR A 80 7.91 -1.62 -1.03
CA THR A 80 9.22 -2.03 -1.54
C THR A 80 9.32 -1.76 -3.03
N ASN A 81 10.53 -1.76 -3.57
CA ASN A 81 10.79 -1.54 -5.00
C ASN A 81 10.18 -0.22 -5.52
N PHE A 82 10.17 0.83 -4.71
CA PHE A 82 9.70 2.15 -5.15
C PHE A 82 10.64 2.71 -6.22
N ARG A 83 10.08 3.02 -7.39
CA ARG A 83 10.84 3.59 -8.50
C ARG A 83 10.09 4.75 -9.13
N ILE A 84 10.85 5.77 -9.52
CA ILE A 84 10.41 6.89 -10.35
C ILE A 84 11.25 6.87 -11.63
N ASN A 85 10.60 6.87 -12.79
CA ASN A 85 11.25 6.78 -14.11
C ASN A 85 12.26 5.62 -14.20
N GLY A 86 11.92 4.48 -13.57
CA GLY A 86 12.78 3.28 -13.53
C GLY A 86 13.96 3.35 -12.54
N GLN A 87 14.22 4.49 -11.90
CA GLN A 87 15.26 4.64 -10.89
C GLN A 87 14.68 4.34 -9.49
N SER A 88 15.40 3.58 -8.68
CA SER A 88 15.01 3.35 -7.28
C SER A 88 15.04 4.67 -6.53
N ALA A 89 13.94 5.02 -5.88
CA ALA A 89 13.81 6.23 -5.10
C ALA A 89 13.52 5.86 -3.64
N GLY A 90 14.15 6.56 -2.71
CA GLY A 90 13.82 6.45 -1.29
C GLY A 90 12.68 7.32 -0.88
N MET A 91 12.05 6.93 0.24
CA MET A 91 11.12 7.83 0.89
C MET A 91 11.87 9.12 1.31
N GLY A 92 13.15 9.04 1.71
CA GLY A 92 14.01 10.21 1.90
C GLY A 92 14.22 11.08 0.64
N ASP A 93 14.31 10.49 -0.56
CA ASP A 93 14.41 11.23 -1.83
C ASP A 93 13.09 11.90 -2.19
N VAL A 94 11.97 11.20 -1.98
CA VAL A 94 10.61 11.73 -2.18
C VAL A 94 10.31 12.86 -1.22
N VAL A 95 10.66 12.69 0.07
CA VAL A 95 10.58 13.74 1.10
C VAL A 95 11.41 14.94 0.65
N SER A 96 12.65 14.73 0.19
CA SER A 96 13.52 15.81 -0.29
C SER A 96 12.96 16.54 -1.51
N LEU A 97 12.38 15.81 -2.47
CA LEU A 97 11.77 16.38 -3.68
C LEU A 97 10.48 17.15 -3.37
N LEU A 98 9.62 16.62 -2.50
CA LEU A 98 8.33 17.21 -2.18
C LEU A 98 8.43 18.37 -1.20
N ARG A 99 9.48 18.44 -0.37
CA ARG A 99 9.58 19.43 0.71
C ARG A 99 9.52 20.89 0.25
N ALA A 100 9.90 21.20 -0.99
CA ALA A 100 9.83 22.55 -1.53
C ALA A 100 8.39 23.00 -1.85
N ASP A 101 7.58 22.10 -2.43
CA ASP A 101 6.25 22.41 -2.94
C ASP A 101 5.11 21.93 -2.01
N PHE A 102 5.36 20.87 -1.23
CA PHE A 102 4.39 20.15 -0.39
C PHE A 102 4.98 19.74 0.98
N PRO A 103 5.32 20.71 1.86
CA PRO A 103 6.02 20.44 3.11
C PRO A 103 5.23 19.54 4.09
N ASP A 104 3.93 19.75 4.25
CA ASP A 104 3.09 18.93 5.15
C ASP A 104 3.04 17.46 4.71
N VAL A 105 3.08 17.21 3.39
CA VAL A 105 3.13 15.86 2.82
C VAL A 105 4.51 15.25 3.03
N ALA A 106 5.57 16.02 2.83
CA ALA A 106 6.94 15.57 3.07
C ALA A 106 7.18 15.21 4.54
N ASP A 107 6.62 15.98 5.49
CA ASP A 107 6.75 15.68 6.91
C ASP A 107 5.94 14.44 7.31
N ALA A 108 4.72 14.30 6.78
CA ALA A 108 3.96 13.05 6.96
C ALA A 108 4.72 11.83 6.42
N LEU A 109 5.40 11.95 5.28
CA LEU A 109 6.16 10.85 4.65
C LEU A 109 7.47 10.53 5.36
N ALA A 110 8.13 11.51 5.99
CA ALA A 110 9.37 11.30 6.74
C ALA A 110 9.18 10.33 7.93
N ASP A 111 8.00 10.33 8.54
CA ASP A 111 7.67 9.42 9.64
C ASP A 111 7.58 7.94 9.21
N PHE A 112 7.54 7.65 7.91
CA PHE A 112 7.47 6.28 7.38
C PHE A 112 8.85 5.67 7.07
N GLY A 113 9.94 6.42 7.25
CA GLY A 113 11.33 5.93 7.17
C GLY A 113 12.17 6.60 6.08
N ASP A 114 13.50 6.47 6.22
CA ASP A 114 14.47 7.22 5.40
C ASP A 114 15.20 6.38 4.33
N GLU A 115 14.92 5.08 4.23
CA GLU A 115 15.64 4.19 3.32
C GLU A 115 15.19 4.26 1.85
N ALA A 116 16.14 3.97 0.95
CA ALA A 116 15.91 3.99 -0.48
C ALA A 116 15.13 2.76 -0.98
N GLY A 117 14.02 2.95 -1.69
CA GLY A 117 13.23 1.88 -2.29
C GLY A 117 12.32 1.11 -1.33
N GLU A 118 12.41 1.35 -0.02
CA GLU A 118 11.59 0.69 0.99
C GLU A 118 11.12 1.66 2.08
N THR A 119 9.89 1.45 2.54
CA THR A 119 9.31 2.16 3.68
C THR A 119 8.29 1.25 4.34
N GLY A 120 8.05 1.41 5.64
CA GLY A 120 7.04 0.60 6.30
C GLY A 120 6.68 1.11 7.68
N LEU A 121 5.48 0.73 8.12
CA LEU A 121 4.97 1.03 9.43
C LEU A 121 4.34 -0.23 10.02
N VAL A 122 4.59 -0.44 11.31
CA VAL A 122 3.85 -1.40 12.13
C VAL A 122 3.13 -0.61 13.21
N THR A 123 1.89 -0.95 13.47
CA THR A 123 1.08 -0.31 14.51
C THR A 123 0.30 -1.33 15.31
N SER A 124 -0.04 -0.95 16.54
CA SER A 124 -0.86 -1.76 17.43
C SER A 124 -2.34 -1.62 17.08
N LEU A 125 -3.05 -2.74 17.07
CA LEU A 125 -4.50 -2.78 16.96
C LEU A 125 -5.17 -2.80 18.34
N PRO A 126 -6.42 -2.31 18.45
CA PRO A 126 -7.24 -2.53 19.63
C PRO A 126 -7.48 -4.02 19.86
N TYR A 127 -7.74 -4.39 21.11
CA TYR A 127 -8.09 -5.77 21.45
C TYR A 127 -9.42 -6.17 20.81
N ASP A 128 -9.47 -7.37 20.24
CA ASP A 128 -10.66 -7.97 19.64
C ASP A 128 -10.87 -9.37 20.24
N LEU A 129 -11.82 -9.47 21.17
CA LEU A 129 -12.14 -10.72 21.86
C LEU A 129 -12.56 -11.83 20.88
N ALA A 130 -13.26 -11.50 19.79
CA ALA A 130 -13.72 -12.51 18.85
C ALA A 130 -12.53 -13.14 18.10
N CYS A 131 -11.54 -12.32 17.75
CA CYS A 131 -10.33 -12.80 17.08
C CYS A 131 -9.32 -13.45 18.01
N ASP A 132 -9.33 -13.10 19.30
CA ASP A 132 -8.54 -13.78 20.33
C ASP A 132 -9.05 -15.21 20.56
N LEU A 133 -10.38 -15.38 20.64
CA LEU A 133 -11.02 -16.69 20.82
C LEU A 133 -11.03 -17.56 19.56
N ALA A 134 -10.86 -16.97 18.37
CA ALA A 134 -10.75 -17.68 17.09
C ALA A 134 -9.31 -18.11 16.75
N GLY A 135 -8.34 -17.82 17.64
CA GLY A 135 -6.90 -17.97 17.46
C GLY A 135 -6.38 -19.40 17.48
#